data_AF-H1LVH7-F1
#
_entry.id   AF-H1LVH7-F1
#
_cell.length_a   1.000
_cell.length_b   1.000
_cell.length_c   1.000
_cell.angle_alpha   90.00
_cell.angle_beta   90.00
_cell.angle_gamma   90.00
#
_symmetry.space_group_name_H-M   'P 1'
#
loop_
_entity.id
_entity.type
_entity.pdbx_description
1 polymer ?
#
loop_
_entity_poly.entity_id
_entity_poly.type
_entity_poly.pdbx_seq_one_letter_code
_entity_poly.pdbx_strand_id
1 'polypeptide(L)'
;DGYYVGADGVRANIVNEPTPPSKQYTDKFTYEQTLGDGSKLNPSSYTEDGHYSNINFALAKTNSKIIDRGSYYELTDVSFNYIRWNSNNPGASRYQENVESTIIYIRKNAVVTLGYKYKNKSTMTMSAEECYKKYGRFALKDDGIVFHSNTYDGFKVDSKGYITAFNDDIDY
;
A
#
# COMPACT_ATOMS: atom_id res chain seq x y z
N ASP A 1 -4.77 13.65 -27.93
CA ASP A 1 -5.70 14.13 -26.89
C ASP A 1 -7.10 13.64 -27.18
N GLY A 2 -7.55 12.61 -26.49
CA GLY A 2 -8.87 12.01 -26.67
C GLY A 2 -9.80 12.44 -25.54
N TYR A 3 -10.93 13.07 -25.90
CA TYR A 3 -12.05 13.30 -24.98
C TYR A 3 -13.28 12.55 -25.50
N TYR A 4 -14.08 12.03 -24.58
CA TYR A 4 -15.39 11.46 -24.87
C TYR A 4 -16.44 12.46 -24.42
N VAL A 5 -17.42 12.75 -25.27
CA VAL A 5 -18.54 13.62 -24.92
C VAL A 5 -19.71 12.72 -24.58
N GLY A 6 -20.13 12.72 -23.31
CA GLY A 6 -21.35 12.05 -22.88
C GLY A 6 -22.59 12.71 -23.49
N ALA A 7 -23.72 11.99 -23.53
CA ALA A 7 -25.00 12.50 -24.06
C ALA A 7 -25.54 13.75 -23.31
N ASP A 8 -24.93 14.12 -22.19
CA ASP A 8 -25.22 15.27 -21.33
C ASP A 8 -24.31 16.49 -21.59
N GLY A 9 -23.37 16.40 -22.55
CA GLY A 9 -22.47 17.50 -22.91
C GLY A 9 -21.32 17.73 -21.92
N VAL A 10 -21.13 16.85 -20.92
CA VAL A 10 -20.01 16.95 -19.97
C VAL A 10 -18.73 16.45 -20.66
N ARG A 11 -17.74 17.33 -20.76
CA ARG A 11 -16.38 16.98 -21.19
C ARG A 11 -15.66 16.25 -20.06
N ALA A 12 -15.66 14.92 -20.09
CA ALA A 12 -14.79 14.14 -19.24
C ALA A 12 -13.41 14.04 -19.92
N ASN A 13 -12.40 14.70 -19.35
CA ASN A 13 -11.02 14.44 -19.75
C ASN A 13 -10.69 13.00 -19.38
N ILE A 14 -10.51 12.14 -20.39
CA ILE A 14 -9.95 10.81 -20.19
C ILE A 14 -8.45 11.00 -19.96
N VAL A 15 -8.08 11.31 -18.72
CA VAL A 15 -6.68 11.32 -18.32
C VAL A 15 -6.22 9.87 -18.29
N ASN A 16 -5.55 9.45 -19.36
CA ASN A 16 -4.81 8.20 -19.36
C ASN A 16 -3.56 8.38 -18.49
N GLU A 17 -3.71 8.03 -17.22
CA GLU A 17 -2.58 7.96 -16.32
C GLU A 17 -1.64 6.82 -16.75
N PRO A 18 -0.31 7.06 -16.67
CA PRO A 18 0.67 6.05 -17.01
C PRO A 18 0.51 4.82 -16.10
N THR A 19 0.89 3.65 -16.59
CA THR A 19 1.11 2.52 -15.71
C THR A 19 2.28 2.86 -14.79
N PRO A 20 2.08 2.95 -13.46
CA PRO A 20 3.14 3.27 -12.55
C PRO A 20 4.20 2.17 -12.58
N PRO A 21 5.49 2.51 -12.37
CA PRO A 21 6.55 1.54 -12.09
C PRO A 21 6.15 0.51 -11.02
N SER A 22 5.21 0.86 -10.13
CA SER A 22 4.69 -0.07 -9.15
C SER A 22 4.05 -1.33 -9.67
N LYS A 23 3.53 -1.31 -10.89
CA LYS A 23 2.99 -2.50 -11.51
C LYS A 23 4.05 -3.60 -11.63
N GLN A 24 5.31 -3.23 -11.85
CA GLN A 24 6.41 -4.19 -12.05
C GLN A 24 6.65 -5.08 -10.83
N TYR A 25 6.59 -4.54 -9.61
CA TYR A 25 6.77 -5.35 -8.40
C TYR A 25 5.45 -5.90 -7.87
N THR A 26 4.34 -5.17 -8.02
CA THR A 26 3.03 -5.71 -7.61
C THR A 26 2.60 -6.92 -8.44
N ASP A 27 3.04 -7.04 -9.70
CA ASP A 27 2.82 -8.26 -10.48
C ASP A 27 3.65 -9.46 -10.04
N LYS A 28 4.73 -9.25 -9.28
CA LYS A 28 5.53 -10.33 -8.67
C LYS A 28 4.92 -10.86 -7.38
N PHE A 29 3.94 -10.15 -6.79
CA PHE A 29 3.24 -10.63 -5.61
C PHE A 29 2.19 -11.67 -6.00
N THR A 30 2.07 -12.71 -5.19
CA THR A 30 0.86 -13.53 -5.14
C THR A 30 -0.18 -12.82 -4.30
N TYR A 31 -1.45 -12.94 -4.67
CA TYR A 31 -2.57 -12.32 -3.95
C TYR A 31 -3.59 -13.37 -3.56
N GLU A 32 -4.24 -13.17 -2.42
CA GLU A 32 -5.33 -14.05 -1.99
C GLU A 32 -6.53 -13.97 -2.95
N GLN A 33 -6.78 -12.79 -3.50
CA GLN A 33 -7.91 -12.57 -4.40
C GLN A 33 -7.55 -11.65 -5.56
N THR A 34 -7.97 -12.05 -6.76
CA THR A 34 -8.02 -11.20 -7.95
C THR A 34 -9.49 -10.98 -8.32
N LEU A 35 -9.89 -9.72 -8.49
CA LEU A 35 -11.26 -9.32 -8.81
C LEU A 35 -11.48 -9.25 -10.33
N GLY A 36 -12.75 -9.21 -10.74
CA GLY A 36 -13.12 -9.17 -12.17
C GLY A 36 -12.64 -7.92 -12.92
N ASP A 37 -12.32 -6.84 -12.21
CA ASP A 37 -11.72 -5.61 -12.75
C ASP A 37 -10.18 -5.67 -12.84
N GLY A 38 -9.58 -6.82 -12.49
CA GLY A 38 -8.14 -7.04 -12.43
C GLY A 38 -7.46 -6.45 -11.20
N SER A 39 -8.21 -5.82 -10.28
CA SER A 39 -7.65 -5.39 -9.00
C SER A 39 -7.37 -6.60 -8.11
N LYS A 40 -6.38 -6.44 -7.22
CA LYS A 40 -5.85 -7.52 -6.39
C LYS A 40 -5.90 -7.12 -4.92
N LEU A 41 -6.20 -8.09 -4.07
CA LEU A 41 -6.38 -7.91 -2.63
C LEU A 41 -5.45 -8.83 -1.85
N ASN A 42 -4.90 -8.28 -0.76
CA ASN A 42 -4.07 -8.96 0.23
C ASN A 42 -2.88 -9.69 -0.42
N PRO A 43 -1.77 -8.97 -0.72
CA PRO A 43 -0.58 -9.62 -1.23
C PRO A 43 -0.06 -10.60 -0.18
N SER A 44 -0.01 -11.88 -0.57
CA SER A 44 0.27 -13.00 0.32
C SER A 44 1.76 -13.34 0.35
N SER A 45 2.44 -13.35 -0.80
CA SER A 45 3.87 -13.66 -0.88
C SER A 45 4.55 -12.98 -2.05
N TYR A 46 5.88 -12.88 -1.98
CA TYR A 46 6.75 -12.51 -3.11
C TYR A 46 7.49 -13.75 -3.58
N THR A 47 7.56 -13.95 -4.89
CA THR A 47 8.34 -15.03 -5.49
C THR A 47 9.67 -14.47 -5.98
N GLU A 48 10.76 -14.87 -5.32
CA GLU A 48 12.14 -14.62 -5.77
C GLU A 48 12.91 -15.94 -5.68
N ASP A 49 13.57 -16.34 -6.77
CA ASP A 49 14.46 -17.51 -6.83
C ASP A 49 13.91 -18.80 -6.17
N GLY A 50 12.59 -19.04 -6.30
CA GLY A 50 11.93 -20.24 -5.76
C GLY A 50 11.64 -20.20 -4.26
N HIS A 51 11.86 -19.07 -3.59
CA HIS A 51 11.51 -18.85 -2.20
C HIS A 51 10.17 -18.08 -2.10
N TYR A 52 9.25 -18.65 -1.32
CA TYR A 52 7.99 -18.00 -0.95
C TYR A 52 8.16 -17.29 0.39
N SER A 53 8.23 -15.96 0.35
CA SER A 53 8.28 -15.13 1.55
C SER A 53 6.93 -14.43 1.74
N ASN A 54 6.25 -14.72 2.86
CA ASN A 54 4.96 -14.11 3.16
C ASN A 54 5.12 -12.60 3.37
N ILE A 55 4.42 -11.77 2.62
CA ILE A 55 4.51 -10.33 2.85
C ILE A 55 3.61 -10.00 4.03
N ASN A 56 4.21 -9.48 5.12
CA ASN A 56 3.47 -9.14 6.33
C ASN A 56 2.99 -7.68 6.34
N PHE A 57 3.82 -6.78 5.79
CA PHE A 57 3.55 -5.35 5.82
C PHE A 57 4.43 -4.59 4.82
N ALA A 58 4.00 -3.36 4.54
CA ALA A 58 4.80 -2.36 3.85
C ALA A 58 5.08 -1.17 4.78
N LEU A 59 6.31 -0.67 4.77
CA LEU A 59 6.80 0.34 5.71
C LEU A 59 7.67 1.39 4.99
N ALA A 60 7.44 2.65 5.30
CA ALA A 60 8.27 3.78 4.89
C ALA A 60 8.60 4.63 6.14
N LYS A 61 9.85 5.09 6.25
CA LYS A 61 10.36 5.84 7.42
C LYS A 61 10.66 7.30 7.04
N THR A 62 11.19 8.08 7.97
CA THR A 62 11.50 9.52 7.81
C THR A 62 12.35 9.90 6.61
N ASN A 63 13.14 8.97 6.04
CA ASN A 63 13.94 9.24 4.84
C ASN A 63 13.10 9.21 3.55
N SER A 64 11.92 8.58 3.59
CA SER A 64 10.98 8.48 2.49
C SER A 64 10.33 9.82 2.17
N LYS A 65 10.02 10.06 0.90
CA LYS A 65 9.37 11.29 0.42
C LYS A 65 8.01 10.99 -0.15
N ILE A 66 7.01 11.77 0.27
CA ILE A 66 5.69 11.81 -0.38
C ILE A 66 5.69 12.96 -1.38
N ILE A 67 5.42 12.67 -2.65
CA ILE A 67 5.32 13.62 -3.75
C ILE A 67 3.89 13.58 -4.28
N ASP A 68 3.20 14.72 -4.24
CA ASP A 68 1.89 14.88 -4.87
C ASP A 68 2.05 14.99 -6.40
N ARG A 69 1.50 14.03 -7.15
CA ARG A 69 1.55 13.96 -8.62
C ARG A 69 0.23 14.38 -9.28
N GLY A 70 -0.66 15.06 -8.55
CA GLY A 70 -1.96 15.50 -9.03
C GLY A 70 -3.07 14.52 -8.64
N SER A 71 -3.16 13.37 -9.31
CA SER A 71 -4.22 12.37 -9.07
C SER A 71 -3.82 11.22 -8.14
N TYR A 72 -2.53 11.12 -7.81
CA TYR A 72 -1.96 10.12 -6.90
C TYR A 72 -0.76 10.70 -6.15
N TYR A 73 -0.34 10.01 -5.09
CA TYR A 73 0.92 10.24 -4.39
C TYR A 73 1.97 9.23 -4.85
N GLU A 74 3.19 9.71 -5.03
CA GLU A 74 4.38 8.89 -5.18
C GLU A 74 5.11 8.87 -3.83
N LEU A 75 5.39 7.69 -3.29
CA LEU A 75 6.08 7.51 -2.03
C LEU A 75 7.34 6.68 -2.23
N THR A 76 8.50 7.26 -1.90
CA THR A 76 9.81 6.62 -2.08
C THR A 76 10.21 5.74 -0.89
N ASP A 77 11.18 4.85 -1.12
CA ASP A 77 11.86 4.08 -0.08
C ASP A 77 10.90 3.27 0.79
N VAL A 78 9.96 2.58 0.13
CA VAL A 78 8.99 1.70 0.79
C VAL A 78 9.51 0.29 0.77
N SER A 79 9.67 -0.28 1.95
CA SER A 79 10.07 -1.66 2.15
C SER A 79 8.83 -2.54 2.32
N PHE A 80 8.68 -3.56 1.48
CA PHE A 80 7.82 -4.70 1.77
C PHE A 80 8.62 -5.68 2.62
N ASN A 81 8.04 -6.12 3.73
CA ASN A 81 8.76 -6.91 4.73
C ASN A 81 7.99 -8.16 5.10
N TYR A 82 8.76 -9.17 5.48
CA TYR A 82 8.25 -10.39 6.05
C TYR A 82 8.84 -10.63 7.44
N ILE A 83 8.15 -11.43 8.24
CA ILE A 83 8.54 -11.77 9.59
C ILE A 83 8.99 -13.22 9.63
N ARG A 84 10.23 -13.44 10.08
CA ARG A 84 10.76 -14.78 10.31
C ARG A 84 10.78 -15.10 11.80
N TRP A 85 10.46 -16.35 12.12
CA TRP A 85 10.66 -16.92 13.44
C TRP A 85 12.07 -17.50 13.56
N ASN A 86 12.82 -17.08 14.57
CA ASN A 86 14.09 -17.74 14.89
C ASN A 86 13.85 -18.90 15.86
N SER A 87 13.76 -20.12 15.34
CA SER A 87 13.58 -21.33 16.15
C SER A 87 14.78 -21.67 17.04
N ASN A 88 15.94 -21.07 16.80
CA ASN A 88 17.20 -21.43 17.45
C ASN A 88 17.54 -20.55 18.67
N ASN A 89 16.67 -19.62 19.05
CA ASN A 89 16.88 -18.74 20.20
C ASN A 89 15.74 -18.94 21.23
N PRO A 90 16.00 -19.50 22.43
CA PRO A 90 14.98 -19.78 23.46
C PRO A 90 14.29 -18.55 24.08
N GLY A 91 14.42 -17.38 23.46
CA GLY A 91 13.73 -16.12 23.80
C GLY A 91 12.91 -15.53 22.64
N ALA A 92 12.69 -16.29 21.57
CA ALA A 92 11.63 -16.04 20.56
C ALA A 92 11.52 -14.59 20.04
N SER A 93 12.61 -13.99 19.58
CA SER A 93 12.50 -12.72 18.86
C SER A 93 12.16 -12.96 17.39
N ARG A 94 11.03 -12.39 16.96
CA ARG A 94 10.69 -12.21 15.56
C ARG A 94 11.63 -11.16 14.98
N TYR A 95 12.18 -11.40 13.79
CA TYR A 95 12.91 -10.37 13.05
C TYR A 95 12.25 -10.10 11.71
N GLN A 96 12.37 -8.86 11.27
CA GLN A 96 11.82 -8.35 10.02
C GLN A 96 12.93 -8.42 8.96
N GLU A 97 12.62 -9.01 7.81
CA GLU A 97 13.50 -8.96 6.64
C GLU A 97 12.80 -8.23 5.50
N ASN A 98 13.58 -7.43 4.76
CA ASN A 98 13.09 -6.75 3.58
C ASN A 98 13.04 -7.72 2.41
N VAL A 99 11.87 -7.78 1.76
CA VAL A 99 11.64 -8.53 0.52
C VAL A 99 12.04 -7.69 -0.68
N GLU A 100 11.55 -6.45 -0.71
CA GLU A 100 11.69 -5.54 -1.84
C GLU A 100 11.64 -4.12 -1.29
N SER A 101 12.48 -3.23 -1.82
CA SER A 101 12.43 -1.79 -1.51
C SER A 101 12.19 -1.02 -2.79
N THR A 102 11.16 -0.18 -2.80
CA THR A 102 10.65 0.41 -4.05
C THR A 102 9.89 1.71 -3.82
N ILE A 103 9.42 2.30 -4.93
CA ILE A 103 8.52 3.46 -4.96
C ILE A 103 7.10 2.95 -5.13
N ILE A 104 6.18 3.34 -4.24
CA ILE A 104 4.76 3.02 -4.37
C ILE A 104 3.95 4.22 -4.84
N TYR A 105 2.80 3.94 -5.45
CA TYR A 105 1.88 4.95 -5.93
C TYR A 105 0.50 4.73 -5.31
N ILE A 106 -0.01 5.75 -4.62
CA ILE A 106 -1.26 5.68 -3.84
C ILE A 106 -2.28 6.61 -4.50
N ARG A 107 -3.45 6.10 -4.88
CA ARG A 107 -4.54 6.94 -5.37
C ARG A 107 -4.94 7.96 -4.31
N LYS A 108 -5.24 9.21 -4.70
CA LYS A 108 -5.74 10.21 -3.72
C LYS A 108 -7.05 9.80 -3.05
N ASN A 109 -7.91 9.11 -3.79
CA ASN A 109 -9.15 8.53 -3.27
C ASN A 109 -8.97 7.12 -2.66
N ALA A 110 -7.72 6.66 -2.45
CA ALA A 110 -7.50 5.38 -1.79
C ALA A 110 -8.11 5.40 -0.38
N VAL A 111 -8.74 4.29 0.01
CA VAL A 111 -9.35 4.14 1.33
C VAL A 111 -8.24 3.84 2.35
N VAL A 112 -8.04 4.75 3.29
CA VAL A 112 -7.04 4.64 4.35
C VAL A 112 -7.76 4.39 5.67
N THR A 113 -7.46 3.28 6.32
CA THR A 113 -7.94 3.01 7.68
C THR A 113 -6.76 3.07 8.65
N LEU A 114 -6.77 4.07 9.54
CA LEU A 114 -5.76 4.23 10.59
C LEU A 114 -6.34 3.80 11.94
N GLY A 115 -5.57 3.06 12.72
CA GLY A 115 -5.96 2.69 14.09
C GLY A 115 -5.63 1.25 14.44
N TYR A 116 -5.85 0.88 15.69
CA TYR A 116 -5.63 -0.48 16.16
C TYR A 116 -6.94 -1.25 16.02
N LYS A 117 -7.00 -2.18 15.07
CA LYS A 117 -8.18 -3.04 14.89
C LYS A 117 -8.35 -3.98 16.08
N TYR A 118 -7.23 -4.38 16.67
CA TYR A 118 -7.18 -5.22 17.87
C TYR A 118 -7.28 -4.38 19.16
N LYS A 119 -7.92 -4.94 20.19
CA LYS A 119 -8.24 -4.30 21.51
C LYS A 119 -9.42 -3.31 21.52
N ASN A 120 -10.37 -3.42 20.58
CA ASN A 120 -11.59 -2.57 20.53
C ASN A 120 -11.29 -1.06 20.51
N LYS A 121 -10.14 -0.66 19.95
CA LYS A 121 -9.82 0.76 19.79
C LYS A 121 -10.49 1.31 18.54
N SER A 122 -10.79 2.61 18.57
CA SER A 122 -11.41 3.29 17.44
C SER A 122 -10.46 3.31 16.24
N THR A 123 -10.99 2.96 15.07
CA THR A 123 -10.35 3.17 13.77
C THR A 123 -10.95 4.40 13.11
N MET A 124 -10.17 5.05 12.25
CA MET A 124 -10.64 6.14 11.40
C MET A 124 -10.39 5.79 9.94
N THR A 125 -11.42 5.93 9.12
CA THR A 125 -11.35 5.71 7.68
C THR A 125 -11.52 7.03 6.95
N MET A 126 -10.65 7.30 6.00
CA MET A 126 -10.65 8.51 5.17
C MET A 126 -9.99 8.23 3.82
N SER A 127 -10.05 9.18 2.90
CA SER A 127 -9.24 9.12 1.68
C SER A 127 -7.76 9.39 1.96
N ALA A 128 -6.87 8.92 1.08
CA ALA A 128 -5.44 9.24 1.19
C ALA A 128 -5.19 10.75 1.13
N GLU A 129 -5.96 11.49 0.33
CA GLU A 129 -5.84 12.95 0.28
C GLU A 129 -6.19 13.61 1.61
N GLU A 130 -7.26 13.18 2.27
CA GLU A 130 -7.63 13.67 3.60
C GLU A 130 -6.57 13.28 4.65
N CYS A 131 -6.08 12.04 4.59
CA CYS A 131 -5.01 11.56 5.46
C CYS A 131 -3.75 12.41 5.34
N TYR A 132 -3.29 12.65 4.10
CA TYR A 132 -2.10 13.46 3.84
C TYR A 132 -2.28 14.91 4.26
N LYS A 133 -3.43 15.54 3.98
CA LYS A 133 -3.70 16.91 4.43
C LYS A 133 -3.72 17.04 5.95
N LYS A 134 -4.22 16.02 6.65
CA LYS A 134 -4.37 16.02 8.11
C LYS A 134 -3.05 15.73 8.84
N TYR A 135 -2.26 14.79 8.34
CA TYR A 135 -1.09 14.27 9.04
C TYR A 135 0.25 14.55 8.35
N GLY A 136 0.25 14.94 7.08
CA GLY A 136 1.46 15.01 6.26
C GLY A 136 2.08 13.64 5.93
N ARG A 137 1.37 12.55 6.28
CA ARG A 137 1.83 11.16 6.18
C ARG A 137 0.65 10.19 6.08
N PHE A 138 0.96 8.91 5.88
CA PHE A 138 0.03 7.79 5.77
C PHE A 138 0.20 6.79 6.92
N ALA A 139 0.40 7.30 8.13
CA ALA A 139 0.52 6.51 9.35
C ALA A 139 -0.03 7.32 10.55
N LEU A 140 -0.57 6.62 11.54
CA LEU A 140 -1.14 7.25 12.72
C LEU A 140 -0.07 7.75 13.68
N LYS A 141 1.01 6.99 13.87
CA LYS A 141 2.10 7.33 14.79
C LYS A 141 3.12 8.27 14.14
N ASP A 142 3.66 9.17 14.96
CA ASP A 142 4.79 10.06 14.61
C ASP A 142 6.12 9.56 15.21
N ASP A 143 6.37 8.27 15.15
CA ASP A 143 7.59 7.63 15.65
C ASP A 143 8.64 7.44 14.55
N GLY A 144 8.64 8.36 13.58
CA GLY A 144 9.48 8.31 12.40
C GLY A 144 8.93 7.43 11.27
N ILE A 145 7.65 7.05 11.33
CA ILE A 145 6.94 6.31 10.29
C ILE A 145 6.17 7.28 9.38
N VAL A 146 6.38 7.16 8.08
CA VAL A 146 5.70 7.95 7.04
C VAL A 146 4.54 7.17 6.43
N PHE A 147 4.69 5.85 6.33
CA PHE A 147 3.67 4.95 5.84
C PHE A 147 3.85 3.60 6.51
N HIS A 148 2.75 3.02 6.98
CA HIS A 148 2.73 1.65 7.43
C HIS A 148 1.41 1.03 6.99
N SER A 149 1.50 -0.14 6.40
CA SER A 149 0.32 -0.94 6.09
C SER A 149 0.57 -2.39 6.40
N ASN A 150 -0.36 -3.00 7.11
CA ASN A 150 -0.51 -4.45 7.10
C ASN A 150 -0.94 -4.87 5.68
N THR A 151 -0.45 -6.00 5.18
CA THR A 151 -0.80 -6.52 3.85
C THR A 151 -1.87 -7.61 3.86
N TYR A 152 -2.23 -8.14 5.03
CA TYR A 152 -3.18 -9.26 5.16
C TYR A 152 -4.65 -8.88 5.05
N ASP A 153 -5.00 -7.61 5.27
CA ASP A 153 -6.41 -7.23 5.37
C ASP A 153 -6.65 -5.82 4.88
N GLY A 154 -7.15 -5.71 3.65
CA GLY A 154 -7.59 -4.43 3.09
C GLY A 154 -6.51 -3.71 2.28
N PHE A 155 -5.35 -4.32 2.08
CA PHE A 155 -4.38 -3.84 1.11
C PHE A 155 -4.85 -4.19 -0.30
N LYS A 156 -5.25 -3.16 -1.07
CA LYS A 156 -5.79 -3.30 -2.43
C LYS A 156 -4.93 -2.56 -3.43
N VAL A 157 -4.66 -3.21 -4.56
CA VAL A 157 -3.99 -2.62 -5.73
C VAL A 157 -4.93 -2.69 -6.92
N ASP A 158 -5.09 -1.59 -7.66
CA ASP A 158 -5.86 -1.59 -8.92
C ASP A 158 -5.12 -2.34 -10.04
N SER A 159 -5.81 -2.60 -11.15
CA SER A 159 -5.24 -3.32 -12.30
C SER A 159 -4.08 -2.59 -12.98
N LYS A 160 -3.87 -1.29 -12.67
CA LYS A 160 -2.74 -0.50 -13.16
C LYS A 160 -1.56 -0.52 -12.20
N GLY A 161 -1.70 -1.02 -10.97
CA GLY A 161 -0.62 -1.09 -9.99
C GLY A 161 -0.65 0.03 -8.92
N TYR A 162 -1.72 0.83 -8.85
CA TYR A 162 -1.86 1.83 -7.78
C TYR A 162 -2.53 1.24 -6.55
N ILE A 163 -2.07 1.63 -5.37
CA ILE A 163 -2.72 1.30 -4.11
C ILE A 163 -4.03 2.09 -4.01
N THR A 164 -5.12 1.37 -3.73
CA THR A 164 -6.49 1.90 -3.64
C THR A 164 -7.13 1.68 -2.27
N ALA A 165 -6.55 0.82 -1.44
CA ALA A 165 -6.90 0.73 -0.03
C ALA A 165 -5.70 0.19 0.76
N PHE A 166 -5.55 0.63 2.01
CA PHE A 166 -4.56 0.11 2.95
C PHE A 166 -4.94 0.46 4.39
N ASN A 167 -4.34 -0.25 5.34
CA ASN A 167 -4.64 -0.12 6.76
C ASN A 167 -3.38 -0.11 7.61
N ASP A 168 -3.25 0.91 8.45
CA ASP A 168 -2.19 1.02 9.45
C ASP A 168 -2.63 0.33 10.75
N ASP A 169 -2.68 -1.01 10.72
CA ASP A 169 -2.96 -1.83 11.90
C ASP A 169 -1.65 -2.41 12.44
N ILE A 170 -1.09 -1.73 13.43
CA ILE A 170 0.14 -2.16 14.13
C ILE A 170 -0.27 -3.14 15.23
N ASP A 171 -0.25 -4.43 14.93
CA ASP A 171 0.04 -5.47 15.91
C ASP A 171 0.87 -6.55 15.22
N TYR A 172 2.16 -6.64 15.59
CA TYR A 172 3.04 -7.77 15.28
C TYR A 172 2.96 -8.78 16.41
#